data_AF-A0AAJ4ASI1-F1
#
_entry.id   AF-A0AAJ4ASI1-F1
#
_cell.length_a   1.000
_cell.length_b   1.000
_cell.length_c   1.000
_cell.angle_alpha   90.00
_cell.angle_beta   90.00
_cell.angle_gamma   90.00
#
_symmetry.space_group_name_H-M   'P 1'
#
loop_
_entity.id
_entity.type
_entity.pdbx_description
1 polymer ?
#
loop_
_entity_poly.entity_id
_entity_poly.type
_entity_poly.pdbx_seq_one_letter_code
_entity_poly.pdbx_strand_id
1 'polypeptide(L)'
;MQSRFSKSREHIFQITAIFSMLFALIGFSYNVWRMEVTEYNSTMRSASFELLLQLSELEGVIYAAYYDKDKLAGNPRKGWIKVNLIADLSMITEAELQDATRALKQDWQLHWDSIDDDEASVSKVIKRIDDTREEVRRLLLKLE
;
A
#
# COMPACT_ATOMS: atom_id res chain seq x y z
N MET A 1 32.68 42.88 -44.91
CA MET A 1 32.88 41.44 -44.58
C MET A 1 32.76 41.11 -43.07
N GLN A 2 32.58 42.10 -42.17
CA GLN A 2 32.45 41.86 -40.71
C GLN A 2 31.05 41.45 -40.22
N SER A 3 29.97 41.77 -40.96
CA SER A 3 28.57 41.52 -40.54
C SER A 3 28.18 40.02 -40.48
N ARG A 4 28.75 39.16 -41.34
CA ARG A 4 28.42 37.72 -41.36
C ARG A 4 28.93 36.96 -40.13
N PHE A 5 30.02 37.42 -39.51
CA PHE A 5 30.58 36.77 -38.31
C PHE A 5 29.75 37.04 -37.04
N SER A 6 29.07 38.20 -36.92
CA SER A 6 28.18 38.51 -35.78
C SER A 6 26.94 37.62 -35.78
N LYS A 7 26.26 37.51 -36.93
CA LYS A 7 25.06 36.67 -37.07
C LYS A 7 25.32 35.21 -36.73
N SER A 8 26.47 34.66 -37.13
CA SER A 8 26.85 33.28 -36.80
C SER A 8 27.00 33.08 -35.28
N ARG A 9 27.60 34.02 -34.56
CA ARG A 9 27.74 33.97 -33.09
C ARG A 9 26.39 34.08 -32.38
N GLU A 10 25.51 34.96 -32.85
CA GLU A 10 24.15 35.12 -32.32
C GLU A 10 23.31 33.85 -32.51
N HIS A 11 23.38 33.22 -33.69
CA HIS A 11 22.71 31.94 -33.94
C HIS A 11 23.27 30.80 -33.08
N ILE A 12 24.59 30.72 -32.90
CA ILE A 12 25.21 29.73 -32.01
C ILE A 12 24.73 29.95 -30.56
N PHE A 13 24.69 31.20 -30.09
CA PHE A 13 24.19 31.51 -28.75
C PHE A 13 22.72 31.12 -28.57
N GLN A 14 21.85 31.46 -29.53
CA GLN A 14 20.43 31.07 -29.51
C GLN A 14 20.25 29.56 -29.49
N ILE A 15 20.99 28.83 -30.33
CA ILE A 15 20.97 27.37 -30.38
C ILE A 15 21.41 26.80 -29.03
N THR A 16 22.53 27.26 -28.47
CA THR A 16 22.99 26.82 -27.15
C THR A 16 21.95 27.13 -26.07
N ALA A 17 21.35 28.31 -26.07
CA ALA A 17 20.31 28.68 -25.10
C ALA A 17 19.08 27.77 -25.21
N ILE A 18 18.63 27.44 -26.42
CA ILE A 18 17.53 26.49 -26.66
C ILE A 18 17.92 25.10 -26.13
N PHE A 19 19.12 24.61 -26.44
CA PHE A 19 19.58 23.32 -25.94
C PHE A 19 19.72 23.31 -24.41
N SER A 20 20.27 24.36 -23.81
CA SER A 20 20.34 24.50 -22.35
C SER A 20 18.96 24.49 -21.70
N MET A 21 18.00 25.21 -22.30
CA MET A 21 16.61 25.22 -21.84
C MET A 21 15.97 23.83 -21.97
N LEU A 22 16.16 23.15 -23.10
CA LEU A 22 15.66 21.79 -23.31
C LEU A 22 16.25 20.80 -22.29
N PHE A 23 17.56 20.84 -22.07
CA PHE A 23 18.22 19.99 -21.07
C PHE A 23 17.72 20.30 -19.66
N ALA A 24 17.49 21.57 -19.33
CA ALA A 24 16.90 21.96 -18.05
C ALA A 24 15.48 21.40 -17.88
N LEU A 25 14.63 21.50 -18.90
CA LEU A 25 13.26 20.96 -18.86
C LEU A 25 13.24 19.43 -18.73
N ILE A 26 14.10 18.73 -19.46
CA ILE A 26 14.24 17.27 -19.37
C ILE A 26 14.73 16.86 -17.98
N GLY A 27 15.78 17.52 -17.47
CA GLY A 27 16.33 17.24 -16.15
C GLY A 27 15.33 17.52 -15.03
N PHE A 28 14.55 18.59 -15.12
CA PHE A 28 13.49 18.88 -14.17
C PHE A 28 12.37 17.83 -14.23
N SER A 29 11.91 17.48 -15.43
CA SER A 29 10.86 16.47 -15.63
C SER A 29 11.25 15.11 -15.04
N TYR A 30 12.49 14.68 -15.28
CA TYR A 30 13.02 13.44 -14.70
C TYR A 30 13.07 13.49 -13.16
N ASN A 31 13.49 14.62 -12.58
CA ASN A 31 13.52 14.77 -11.12
C ASN A 31 12.13 14.73 -10.50
N VAL A 32 11.13 15.36 -11.12
CA VAL A 32 9.72 15.31 -10.65
C VAL A 32 9.19 13.89 -10.71
N TRP A 33 9.33 13.21 -11.86
CA TRP A 33 8.88 11.83 -12.02
C TRP A 33 9.54 10.89 -10.99
N ARG A 34 10.86 10.99 -10.82
CA ARG A 34 11.60 10.16 -9.85
C ARG A 34 11.14 10.42 -8.42
N MET A 35 10.81 11.67 -8.07
CA MET A 35 10.29 12.03 -6.76
C MET A 35 8.91 11.40 -6.53
N GLU A 36 8.00 11.50 -7.50
CA GLU A 36 6.66 10.91 -7.44
C GLU A 36 6.70 9.40 -7.24
N VAL A 37 7.55 8.68 -7.99
CA VAL A 37 7.75 7.23 -7.82
C VAL A 37 8.27 6.89 -6.43
N THR A 38 9.22 7.67 -5.90
CA THR A 38 9.77 7.44 -4.56
C THR A 38 8.71 7.65 -3.47
N GLU A 39 7.89 8.70 -3.60
CA GLU A 39 6.81 9.02 -2.66
C GLU A 39 5.72 7.95 -2.70
N TYR A 40 5.34 7.49 -3.90
CA TYR A 40 4.43 6.37 -4.09
C TYR A 40 4.94 5.11 -3.37
N ASN A 41 6.18 4.69 -3.65
CA ASN A 41 6.76 3.47 -3.06
C ASN A 41 6.88 3.58 -1.54
N SER A 42 7.23 4.76 -1.02
CA SER A 42 7.29 5.00 0.43
C SER A 42 5.90 4.88 1.07
N THR A 43 4.89 5.51 0.50
CA THR A 43 3.52 5.49 1.00
C THR A 43 2.96 4.07 1.01
N MET A 44 3.14 3.33 -0.10
CA MET A 44 2.70 1.94 -0.21
C MET A 44 3.42 1.02 0.78
N ARG A 45 4.73 1.19 1.00
CA ARG A 45 5.47 0.43 2.02
C ARG A 45 4.93 0.69 3.42
N SER A 46 4.74 1.96 3.79
CA SER A 46 4.21 2.32 5.11
C SER A 46 2.83 1.72 5.35
N ALA A 47 1.91 1.86 4.40
CA ALA A 47 0.57 1.27 4.49
C ALA A 47 0.61 -0.27 4.58
N SER A 48 1.48 -0.91 3.78
CA SER A 48 1.63 -2.36 3.77
C SER A 48 2.14 -2.91 5.09
N PHE A 49 3.13 -2.28 5.72
CA PHE A 49 3.63 -2.72 7.03
C PHE A 49 2.59 -2.54 8.13
N GLU A 50 1.83 -1.44 8.10
CA GLU A 50 0.73 -1.24 9.04
C GLU A 50 -0.36 -2.30 8.85
N LEU A 51 -0.71 -2.64 7.60
CA LEU A 51 -1.65 -3.73 7.30
C LEU A 51 -1.16 -5.08 7.85
N LEU A 52 0.12 -5.43 7.69
CA LEU A 52 0.68 -6.67 8.24
C LEU A 52 0.60 -6.71 9.77
N LEU A 53 0.82 -5.59 10.44
CA LEU A 53 0.68 -5.46 11.88
C LEU A 53 -0.78 -5.70 12.29
N GLN A 54 -1.72 -4.96 11.69
CA GLN A 54 -3.15 -5.07 12.02
C GLN A 54 -3.71 -6.48 11.73
N LEU A 55 -3.28 -7.13 10.65
CA LEU A 55 -3.63 -8.53 10.33
C LEU A 55 -3.15 -9.49 11.41
N SER A 56 -1.92 -9.31 11.91
CA SER A 56 -1.34 -10.16 12.95
C SER A 56 -2.01 -9.93 14.31
N GLU A 57 -2.40 -8.70 14.62
CA GLU A 57 -3.17 -8.38 15.82
C GLU A 57 -4.59 -8.94 15.78
N LEU A 58 -5.24 -8.95 14.60
CA LEU A 58 -6.53 -9.60 14.42
C LEU A 58 -6.43 -11.12 14.65
N GLU A 59 -5.41 -11.76 14.08
CA GLU A 59 -5.12 -13.18 14.30
C GLU A 59 -4.93 -13.48 15.80
N GLY A 60 -4.21 -12.63 16.52
CA GLY A 60 -4.05 -12.72 17.97
C GLY A 60 -5.37 -12.60 18.75
N VAL A 61 -6.30 -11.75 18.32
CA VAL A 61 -7.65 -11.67 18.92
C VAL A 61 -8.41 -12.98 18.72
N ILE A 62 -8.33 -13.58 17.54
CA ILE A 62 -9.00 -14.86 17.23
C ILE A 62 -8.41 -15.98 18.09
N TYR A 63 -7.09 -16.03 18.25
CA TYR A 63 -6.45 -17.04 19.08
C TYR A 63 -6.81 -16.90 20.56
N ALA A 64 -6.81 -15.67 21.07
CA ALA A 64 -7.23 -15.41 22.44
C ALA A 64 -8.70 -15.83 22.69
N ALA A 65 -9.57 -15.62 21.70
CA ALA A 65 -10.98 -16.00 21.77
C ALA A 65 -11.17 -17.52 21.79
N TYR A 66 -10.64 -18.21 20.77
CA TYR A 66 -10.92 -19.62 20.54
C TYR A 66 -10.04 -20.57 21.33
N TYR A 67 -8.72 -20.34 21.38
CA TYR A 67 -7.77 -21.26 21.99
C TYR A 67 -7.54 -20.94 23.48
N ASP A 68 -7.36 -19.67 23.81
CA ASP A 68 -7.08 -19.27 25.20
C ASP A 68 -8.36 -19.08 26.04
N LYS A 69 -9.52 -19.03 25.38
CA LYS A 69 -10.84 -18.75 25.99
C LYS A 69 -10.85 -17.46 26.82
N ASP A 70 -10.02 -16.48 26.44
CA ASP A 70 -9.92 -15.17 27.09
C ASP A 70 -10.94 -14.20 26.48
N LYS A 71 -12.04 -13.97 27.20
CA LYS A 71 -13.14 -13.07 26.78
C LYS A 71 -12.75 -11.59 26.75
N LEU A 72 -11.66 -11.19 27.39
CA LEU A 72 -11.15 -9.82 27.39
C LEU A 72 -10.19 -9.60 26.24
N ALA A 73 -9.18 -10.46 26.07
CA ALA A 73 -8.22 -10.37 24.97
C ALA A 73 -8.88 -10.71 23.62
N GLY A 74 -9.69 -11.78 23.57
CA GLY A 74 -10.41 -12.26 22.40
C GLY A 74 -11.75 -11.59 22.14
N ASN A 75 -12.02 -10.41 22.70
CA ASN A 75 -13.32 -9.77 22.52
C ASN A 75 -13.63 -9.48 21.04
N PRO A 76 -14.75 -9.95 20.46
CA PRO A 76 -15.07 -9.73 19.05
C PRO A 76 -15.13 -8.25 18.63
N ARG A 77 -15.39 -7.33 19.55
CA ARG A 77 -15.32 -5.88 19.27
C ARG A 77 -13.91 -5.42 18.92
N LYS A 78 -12.87 -6.02 19.52
CA LYS A 78 -11.48 -5.76 19.14
C LYS A 78 -11.23 -6.23 17.71
N GLY A 79 -11.76 -7.39 17.32
CA GLY A 79 -11.67 -7.89 15.95
C GLY A 79 -12.33 -6.95 14.95
N TRP A 80 -13.55 -6.44 15.24
CA TRP A 80 -14.21 -5.44 14.41
C TRP A 80 -13.40 -4.15 14.23
N ILE A 81 -12.72 -3.67 15.27
CA ILE A 81 -11.83 -2.51 15.18
C ILE A 81 -10.70 -2.79 14.18
N LYS A 82 -10.05 -3.96 14.29
CA LYS A 82 -8.94 -4.34 13.40
C LYS A 82 -9.38 -4.50 11.95
N VAL A 83 -10.48 -5.22 11.72
CA VAL A 83 -11.02 -5.47 10.37
C VAL A 83 -11.42 -4.17 9.67
N ASN A 84 -12.04 -3.24 10.39
CA ASN A 84 -12.40 -1.94 9.81
C ASN A 84 -11.16 -1.11 9.47
N LEU A 85 -10.18 -1.04 10.38
CA LEU A 85 -8.93 -0.33 10.11
C LEU A 85 -8.17 -0.94 8.92
N ILE A 86 -8.14 -2.26 8.79
CA ILE A 86 -7.56 -2.95 7.63
C ILE A 86 -8.25 -2.53 6.33
N ALA A 87 -9.59 -2.47 6.33
CA ALA A 87 -10.34 -2.01 5.17
C ALA A 87 -10.07 -0.53 4.84
N ASP A 88 -10.02 0.34 5.84
CA ASP A 88 -9.76 1.77 5.67
C ASP A 88 -8.34 2.03 5.12
N LEU A 89 -7.32 1.34 5.65
CA LEU A 89 -5.94 1.45 5.18
C LEU A 89 -5.75 0.91 3.76
N SER A 90 -6.54 -0.08 3.35
CA SER A 90 -6.46 -0.66 2.02
C SER A 90 -6.90 0.31 0.91
N MET A 91 -7.67 1.34 1.23
CA MET A 91 -8.27 2.24 0.23
C MET A 91 -7.23 2.96 -0.65
N ILE A 92 -6.01 3.13 -0.14
CA ILE A 92 -4.92 3.77 -0.88
C ILE A 92 -4.04 2.76 -1.63
N THR A 93 -4.26 1.45 -1.46
CA THR A 93 -3.42 0.40 -2.06
C THR A 93 -3.98 -0.07 -3.41
N GLU A 94 -3.30 -1.03 -4.05
CA GLU A 94 -3.73 -1.64 -5.31
C GLU A 94 -5.05 -2.42 -5.18
N ALA A 95 -5.76 -2.59 -6.30
CA ALA A 95 -7.10 -3.17 -6.37
C ALA A 95 -7.16 -4.60 -5.80
N GLU A 96 -6.14 -5.43 -6.05
CA GLU A 96 -6.11 -6.82 -5.56
C GLU A 96 -6.10 -6.88 -4.03
N LEU A 97 -5.38 -5.97 -3.37
CA LEU A 97 -5.34 -5.89 -1.91
C LEU A 97 -6.62 -5.29 -1.34
N GLN A 98 -7.24 -4.32 -2.02
CA GLN A 98 -8.56 -3.81 -1.65
C GLN A 98 -9.63 -4.92 -1.69
N ASP A 99 -9.58 -5.79 -2.70
CA ASP A 99 -10.52 -6.89 -2.84
C ASP A 99 -10.31 -7.95 -1.75
N ALA A 100 -9.05 -8.28 -1.44
CA ALA A 100 -8.73 -9.24 -0.38
C ALA A 100 -9.15 -8.76 1.01
N THR A 101 -8.90 -7.49 1.34
CA THR A 101 -9.34 -6.89 2.62
C THR A 101 -10.86 -6.77 2.72
N ARG A 102 -11.55 -6.51 1.60
CA ARG A 102 -13.02 -6.55 1.55
C ARG A 102 -13.55 -7.96 1.81
N ALA A 103 -12.93 -8.97 1.22
CA ALA A 103 -13.27 -10.37 1.47
C ALA A 103 -13.02 -10.76 2.94
N LEU A 104 -11.92 -10.30 3.55
CA LEU A 104 -11.67 -10.46 5.00
C LEU A 104 -12.76 -9.84 5.85
N LYS A 105 -13.18 -8.62 5.53
CA LYS A 105 -14.27 -7.95 6.25
C LYS A 105 -15.60 -8.70 6.13
N GLN A 106 -15.89 -9.25 4.95
CA GLN A 106 -17.08 -10.07 4.72
C GLN A 106 -17.02 -11.38 5.51
N ASP A 107 -15.91 -12.12 5.47
CA ASP A 107 -15.76 -13.36 6.23
C ASP A 107 -15.83 -13.09 7.73
N TRP A 108 -15.22 -12.02 8.24
CA TRP A 108 -15.40 -11.61 9.63
C TRP A 108 -16.87 -11.32 9.96
N GLN A 109 -17.58 -10.57 9.11
CA GLN A 109 -19.00 -10.26 9.32
C GLN A 109 -19.88 -11.51 9.41
N LEU A 110 -19.53 -12.59 8.71
CA LEU A 110 -20.27 -13.85 8.70
C LEU A 110 -19.94 -14.78 9.87
N HIS A 111 -18.79 -14.59 10.53
CA HIS A 111 -18.22 -15.58 11.46
C HIS A 111 -17.84 -15.01 12.84
N TRP A 112 -17.99 -13.70 13.07
CA TRP A 112 -17.54 -13.06 14.33
C TRP A 112 -18.30 -13.54 15.57
N ASP A 113 -19.56 -13.96 15.42
CA ASP A 113 -20.43 -14.40 16.50
C ASP A 113 -20.17 -15.85 16.93
N SER A 114 -19.56 -16.64 16.06
CA SER A 114 -19.17 -18.04 16.29
C SER A 114 -17.67 -18.24 16.55
N ILE A 115 -16.87 -17.16 16.55
CA ILE A 115 -15.40 -17.24 16.66
C ILE A 115 -14.91 -17.85 17.98
N ASP A 116 -15.72 -17.81 19.04
CA ASP A 116 -15.37 -18.32 20.36
C ASP A 116 -15.49 -19.86 20.44
N ASP A 117 -16.35 -20.45 19.59
CA ASP A 117 -16.90 -21.79 19.80
C ASP A 117 -16.86 -22.70 18.57
N ASP A 118 -16.67 -22.16 17.36
CA ASP A 118 -16.68 -22.91 16.10
C ASP A 118 -15.31 -22.88 15.39
N GLU A 119 -14.65 -24.04 15.36
CA GLU A 119 -13.37 -24.23 14.67
C GLU A 119 -13.45 -23.90 13.18
N ALA A 120 -14.58 -24.20 12.52
CA ALA A 120 -14.74 -23.96 11.10
C ALA A 120 -14.76 -22.46 10.79
N SER A 121 -15.45 -21.67 11.61
CA SER A 121 -15.45 -20.22 11.56
C SER A 121 -14.05 -19.64 11.79
N VAL A 122 -13.35 -20.13 12.81
CA VAL A 122 -11.96 -19.72 13.13
C VAL A 122 -11.00 -20.01 11.99
N SER A 123 -10.99 -21.25 11.50
CA SER A 123 -10.12 -21.68 10.39
C SER A 123 -10.38 -20.87 9.12
N LYS A 124 -11.64 -20.58 8.81
CA LYS A 124 -12.00 -19.80 7.63
C LYS A 124 -11.51 -18.35 7.72
N VAL A 125 -11.67 -17.69 8.87
CA VAL A 125 -11.19 -16.32 9.07
C VAL A 125 -9.66 -16.28 9.08
N ILE A 126 -8.97 -17.20 9.75
CA ILE A 126 -7.49 -17.26 9.75
C ILE A 126 -6.96 -17.46 8.33
N LYS A 127 -7.53 -18.39 7.57
CA LYS A 127 -7.15 -18.58 6.16
C LYS A 127 -7.29 -17.29 5.37
N ARG A 128 -8.37 -16.55 5.60
CA ARG A 128 -8.59 -15.27 4.92
C ARG A 128 -7.59 -14.18 5.34
N ILE A 129 -7.15 -14.19 6.60
CA ILE A 129 -6.05 -13.32 7.07
C ILE A 129 -4.76 -13.66 6.32
N ASP A 130 -4.44 -14.96 6.17
CA ASP A 130 -3.25 -15.41 5.45
C ASP A 130 -3.30 -15.05 3.96
N ASP A 131 -4.43 -15.29 3.29
CA ASP A 131 -4.63 -14.88 1.89
C ASP A 131 -4.40 -13.36 1.72
N THR A 132 -4.92 -12.54 2.65
CA THR A 132 -4.73 -11.09 2.63
C THR A 132 -3.26 -10.72 2.87
N ARG A 133 -2.57 -11.42 3.79
CA ARG A 133 -1.15 -11.23 4.08
C ARG A 133 -0.28 -11.55 2.86
N GLU A 134 -0.64 -12.54 2.06
CA GLU A 134 0.03 -12.84 0.80
C GLU A 134 -0.14 -11.72 -0.24
N GLU A 135 -1.33 -11.11 -0.34
CA GLU A 135 -1.54 -9.95 -1.22
C GLU A 135 -0.68 -8.75 -0.79
N VAL A 136 -0.58 -8.49 0.52
CA VAL A 136 0.30 -7.43 1.03
C VAL A 136 1.76 -7.69 0.67
N ARG A 137 2.23 -8.95 0.83
CA ARG A 137 3.59 -9.33 0.43
C ARG A 137 3.82 -9.19 -1.08
N ARG A 138 2.82 -9.56 -1.89
CA ARG A 138 2.87 -9.38 -3.35
C ARG A 138 2.97 -7.91 -3.73
N LEU A 139 2.22 -7.02 -3.07
CA LEU A 139 2.37 -5.58 -3.25
C LEU A 139 3.79 -5.13 -2.92
N LEU A 140 4.31 -5.49 -1.74
CA LEU A 140 5.67 -5.12 -1.31
C LEU A 140 6.76 -5.55 -2.30
N LEU A 141 6.62 -6.74 -2.92
CA LEU A 141 7.56 -7.23 -3.93
C LEU A 141 7.53 -6.46 -5.25
N LYS A 142 6.45 -5.71 -5.54
CA LYS A 142 6.34 -4.87 -6.74
C LYS A 142 6.96 -3.48 -6.54
N LEU A 143 7.16 -3.04 -5.30
CA LEU A 143 7.67 -1.70 -5.01
C LEU A 143 9.20 -1.66 -5.17
N GLU A 144 9.69 -0.74 -5.99
CA GLU A 144 11.12 -0.51 -6.24
C GLU A 144 11.77 0.46 -5.22
#